data_AF-A0A2G6D6F6-F1
#
_entry.id   AF-A0A2G6D6F6-F1
#
_cell.length_a   1.000
_cell.length_b   1.000
_cell.length_c   1.000
_cell.angle_alpha   90.00
_cell.angle_beta   90.00
_cell.angle_gamma   90.00
#
_symmetry.space_group_name_H-M   'P 1'
#
loop_
_entity.id
_entity.type
_entity.pdbx_description
1 polymer ?
#
loop_
_entity_poly.entity_id
_entity_poly.type
_entity_poly.pdbx_seq_one_letter_code
_entity_poly.pdbx_strand_id
1 'polypeptide(L)'
;MKGITQRFRLTPAGTFGKTIPANPWGLYEMHGSVWDWCQDSCQEDLGSTAQTDPLVQLGVRRVLRGGSWFDYGVCCRSAFRGGLRADRSKDFIGFRFSLVIARSAALQT
;
A
#
# COMPACT_ATOMS: atom_id res chain seq x y z
N MET A 1 -30.36 -7.77 -35.63
CA MET A 1 -30.11 -8.88 -34.69
C MET A 1 -28.76 -9.51 -34.98
N LYS A 2 -27.74 -9.24 -34.16
CA LYS A 2 -26.49 -10.02 -34.11
C LYS A 2 -26.12 -10.19 -32.65
N GLY A 3 -25.90 -11.44 -32.27
CA GLY A 3 -25.95 -11.95 -30.90
C GLY A 3 -24.91 -11.35 -29.96
N ILE A 4 -25.39 -11.07 -28.75
CA ILE A 4 -24.59 -10.83 -27.57
C ILE A 4 -24.02 -12.18 -27.13
N THR A 5 -22.70 -12.28 -27.08
CA THR A 5 -22.02 -13.21 -26.17
C THR A 5 -20.74 -12.53 -25.69
N GLN A 6 -20.90 -11.52 -24.84
CA GLN A 6 -19.80 -11.07 -24.01
C GLN A 6 -19.60 -12.11 -22.91
N ARG A 7 -18.68 -13.05 -23.16
CA ARG A 7 -18.17 -13.93 -22.10
C ARG A 7 -17.44 -13.04 -21.10
N PHE A 8 -18.05 -12.76 -19.96
CA PHE A 8 -17.36 -12.24 -18.79
C PHE A 8 -16.33 -13.30 -18.35
N ARG A 9 -15.12 -13.24 -18.92
CA ARG A 9 -13.96 -13.88 -18.33
C ARG A 9 -13.62 -13.06 -17.09
N LEU A 10 -13.81 -13.66 -15.92
CA LEU A 10 -13.14 -13.19 -14.71
C LEU A 10 -11.64 -13.27 -14.99
N THR A 11 -11.00 -12.13 -15.20
CA THR A 11 -9.54 -12.06 -15.37
C THR A 11 -8.90 -12.32 -14.00
N PRO A 12 -7.93 -13.25 -13.90
CA PRO A 12 -7.20 -13.48 -12.66
C PRO A 12 -6.61 -12.18 -12.12
N ALA A 13 -6.67 -11.99 -10.80
CA ALA A 13 -6.01 -10.86 -10.14
C ALA A 13 -4.52 -10.84 -10.55
N GLY A 14 -4.13 -9.85 -11.33
CA GLY A 14 -2.77 -9.72 -11.85
C GLY A 14 -2.64 -9.25 -13.30
N THR A 15 -3.71 -9.29 -14.12
CA THR A 15 -3.62 -8.81 -15.51
C THR A 15 -3.74 -7.29 -15.67
N PHE A 16 -4.25 -6.56 -14.66
CA PHE A 16 -4.30 -5.10 -14.67
C PHE A 16 -3.05 -4.41 -14.05
N GLY A 17 -2.27 -5.14 -13.24
CA GLY A 17 -1.17 -4.60 -12.42
C GLY A 17 0.14 -4.26 -13.15
N LYS A 18 0.14 -4.28 -14.49
CA LYS A 18 1.30 -3.92 -15.34
C LYS A 18 0.96 -2.82 -16.36
N THR A 19 -0.09 -2.05 -16.13
CA THR A 19 -0.42 -0.91 -17.00
C THR A 19 0.45 0.31 -16.74
N ILE A 20 1.04 0.41 -15.53
CA ILE A 20 1.88 1.54 -15.11
C ILE A 20 3.32 1.05 -14.91
N PRO A 21 4.34 1.77 -15.41
CA PRO A 21 5.74 1.47 -15.13
C PRO A 21 6.02 1.40 -13.62
N ALA A 22 6.90 0.50 -13.23
CA ALA A 22 7.40 0.48 -11.86
C ALA A 22 8.18 1.77 -11.54
N ASN A 23 8.22 2.13 -10.26
CA ASN A 23 9.16 3.14 -9.78
C ASN A 23 10.62 2.61 -9.88
N PRO A 24 11.65 3.46 -9.65
CA PRO A 24 13.06 3.04 -9.73
C PRO A 24 13.45 1.86 -8.82
N TRP A 25 12.61 1.50 -7.85
CA TRP A 25 12.81 0.35 -6.97
C TRP A 25 12.07 -0.92 -7.41
N GLY A 26 11.44 -0.91 -8.59
CA GLY A 26 10.70 -2.06 -9.12
C GLY A 26 9.32 -2.26 -8.49
N LEU A 27 8.78 -1.27 -7.78
CA LEU A 27 7.46 -1.35 -7.16
C LEU A 27 6.37 -0.77 -8.08
N TYR A 28 5.28 -1.51 -8.25
CA TYR A 28 4.15 -1.16 -9.10
C TYR A 28 2.98 -0.57 -8.30
N GLU A 29 2.15 0.25 -8.94
CA GLU A 29 0.89 0.75 -8.37
C GLU A 29 1.02 1.40 -6.99
N MET A 30 2.14 2.09 -6.70
CA MET A 30 2.37 2.74 -5.40
C MET A 30 1.54 4.03 -5.20
N HIS A 31 0.84 4.48 -6.23
CA HIS A 31 0.12 5.76 -6.31
C HIS A 31 -1.29 5.58 -6.91
N GLY A 32 -2.10 4.70 -6.31
CA GLY A 32 -3.49 4.44 -6.72
C GLY A 32 -3.84 2.96 -6.59
N SER A 33 -4.85 2.51 -7.35
CA SER A 33 -5.41 1.15 -7.28
C SER A 33 -6.14 0.92 -5.94
N VAL A 34 -5.43 0.58 -4.87
CA VAL A 34 -6.01 0.39 -3.53
C VAL A 34 -5.08 0.95 -2.48
N TRP A 35 -5.65 1.39 -1.36
CA TRP A 35 -4.86 1.73 -0.19
C TRP A 35 -4.17 0.49 0.37
N ASP A 36 -2.92 0.64 0.80
CA ASP A 36 -2.20 -0.42 1.49
C ASP A 36 -2.16 -0.19 3.00
N TRP A 37 -2.58 -1.19 3.77
CA TRP A 37 -2.39 -1.21 5.22
C TRP A 37 -0.91 -1.21 5.59
N CYS A 38 -0.56 -0.40 6.60
CA CYS A 38 0.74 -0.45 7.28
C CYS A 38 0.56 -0.84 8.75
N GLN A 39 1.61 -1.43 9.33
CA GLN A 39 1.61 -1.86 10.73
C GLN A 39 1.53 -0.67 11.70
N ASP A 40 2.06 0.48 11.31
CA ASP A 40 2.07 1.69 12.10
C ASP A 40 0.68 2.23 12.43
N SER A 41 0.60 2.84 13.60
CA SER A 41 -0.54 3.60 14.06
C SER A 41 -0.53 4.97 13.40
N CYS A 42 -1.70 5.48 13.05
CA CYS A 42 -1.84 6.82 12.54
C CYS A 42 -1.54 7.83 13.66
N GLN A 43 -0.70 8.81 13.35
CA GLN A 43 -0.33 9.91 14.24
C GLN A 43 -0.58 11.22 13.50
N GLU A 44 -1.02 12.24 14.23
CA GLU A 44 -1.22 13.60 13.70
C GLU A 44 0.12 14.31 13.50
N ASP A 45 1.06 14.08 14.41
CA ASP A 45 2.43 14.59 14.35
C ASP A 45 3.42 13.43 14.36
N LEU A 46 4.38 13.47 13.43
CA LEU A 46 5.50 12.52 13.33
C LEU A 46 6.76 13.03 14.04
N GLY A 47 6.74 14.28 14.53
CA GLY A 47 7.92 14.99 14.99
C GLY A 47 8.85 15.38 13.84
N SER A 48 9.93 16.08 14.19
CA SER A 48 10.97 16.53 13.26
C SER A 48 12.30 15.81 13.44
N THR A 49 12.41 14.95 14.46
CA THR A 49 13.64 14.23 14.77
C THR A 49 13.80 12.99 13.88
N ALA A 50 14.99 12.80 13.32
CA ALA A 50 15.31 11.60 12.57
C ALA A 50 15.29 10.35 13.47
N GLN A 51 14.66 9.28 12.99
CA GLN A 51 14.58 8.00 13.69
C GLN A 51 15.06 6.87 12.78
N THR A 52 15.64 5.83 13.38
CA THR A 52 16.02 4.59 12.70
C THR A 52 14.99 3.50 13.03
N ASP A 53 14.38 2.92 11.99
CA ASP A 53 13.35 1.87 12.09
C ASP A 53 12.24 2.16 13.13
N PRO A 54 11.55 3.32 13.03
CA PRO A 54 10.50 3.66 13.98
C PRO A 54 9.28 2.76 13.77
N LEU A 55 8.67 2.33 14.88
CA LEU A 55 7.42 1.59 14.90
C LEU A 55 6.49 2.16 15.96
N VAL A 56 5.29 2.56 15.55
CA VAL A 56 4.28 3.09 16.48
C VAL A 56 3.06 2.19 16.49
N GLN A 57 2.77 1.51 17.61
CA GLN A 57 1.72 0.48 17.63
C GLN A 57 0.51 0.75 18.53
N LEU A 58 0.56 1.80 19.36
CA LEU A 58 -0.41 2.04 20.44
C LEU A 58 -1.75 2.69 19.99
N GLY A 59 -1.96 2.92 18.70
CA GLY A 59 -3.17 3.58 18.17
C GLY A 59 -4.23 2.62 17.62
N VAL A 60 -5.49 3.05 17.67
CA VAL A 60 -6.65 2.31 17.13
C VAL A 60 -6.73 2.39 15.60
N ARG A 61 -6.26 3.50 15.03
CA ARG A 61 -6.18 3.71 13.58
C ARG A 61 -4.81 3.26 13.09
N ARG A 62 -4.78 2.48 12.02
CA ARG A 62 -3.57 2.10 11.29
C ARG A 62 -3.40 2.99 10.08
N VAL A 63 -2.15 3.16 9.66
CA VAL A 63 -1.79 3.98 8.51
C VAL A 63 -2.21 3.26 7.22
N LEU A 64 -2.76 4.04 6.29
CA LEU A 64 -3.01 3.66 4.91
C LEU A 64 -2.09 4.46 3.98
N ARG A 65 -1.53 3.80 2.96
CA ARG A 65 -0.63 4.42 1.96
C ARG A 65 -1.08 4.15 0.52
N GLY A 66 -0.70 5.04 -0.40
CA GLY A 66 -0.84 4.82 -1.84
C GLY A 66 -2.08 5.44 -2.50
N GLY A 67 -3.19 5.63 -1.76
CA GLY A 67 -4.46 6.06 -2.36
C GLY A 67 -5.19 4.92 -3.06
N SER A 68 -6.43 5.13 -3.48
CA SER A 68 -7.22 4.12 -4.20
C SER A 68 -7.84 4.64 -5.49
N TRP A 69 -8.49 3.74 -6.24
CA TRP A 69 -9.28 4.06 -7.44
C TRP A 69 -10.43 5.05 -7.18
N PHE A 70 -10.84 5.23 -5.93
CA PHE A 70 -11.91 6.15 -5.53
C PHE A 70 -11.41 7.54 -5.09
N ASP A 71 -10.10 7.68 -4.80
CA ASP A 71 -9.56 8.89 -4.21
C ASP A 71 -9.14 9.95 -5.23
N TYR A 72 -9.11 11.20 -4.77
CA TYR A 72 -8.47 12.29 -5.50
C TYR A 72 -6.94 12.13 -5.52
N GLY A 73 -6.29 12.66 -6.55
CA GLY A 73 -4.83 12.55 -6.72
C GLY A 73 -4.00 13.10 -5.54
N VAL A 74 -4.56 13.98 -4.71
CA VAL A 74 -3.95 14.47 -3.47
C VAL A 74 -3.63 13.34 -2.47
N CYS A 75 -4.49 12.32 -2.44
CA CYS A 75 -4.37 11.14 -1.58
C CYS A 75 -3.34 10.13 -2.12
N CYS A 76 -3.07 10.17 -3.43
CA CYS A 76 -2.13 9.25 -4.09
C CYS A 76 -0.66 9.71 -3.98
N ARG A 77 -0.38 10.88 -3.37
CA ARG A 77 0.99 11.35 -3.18
C ARG A 77 1.81 10.42 -2.30
N SER A 78 3.10 10.27 -2.61
CA SER A 78 4.02 9.45 -1.84
C SER A 78 4.06 9.79 -0.36
N ALA A 79 3.86 11.05 0.04
CA ALA A 79 3.88 11.48 1.43
C ALA A 79 2.52 11.41 2.15
N PHE A 80 1.40 11.18 1.43
CA PHE A 80 0.08 11.23 2.04
C PHE A 80 -0.18 10.03 2.96
N ARG A 81 -0.64 10.28 4.19
CA ARG A 81 -0.95 9.23 5.17
C ARG A 81 -2.44 9.25 5.45
N GLY A 82 -3.14 8.20 5.02
CA GLY A 82 -4.50 7.93 5.44
C GLY A 82 -4.50 7.23 6.80
N GLY A 83 -5.63 7.28 7.50
CA GLY A 83 -5.79 6.57 8.76
C GLY A 83 -7.19 5.96 8.86
N LEU A 84 -7.27 4.66 9.10
CA LEU A 84 -8.53 3.96 9.31
C LEU A 84 -8.40 3.03 10.51
N ARG A 85 -9.50 2.82 11.24
CA ARG A 85 -9.51 1.88 12.36
C ARG A 85 -9.18 0.47 11.89
N ALA A 86 -8.39 -0.25 12.67
CA ALA A 86 -7.91 -1.60 12.31
C ALA A 86 -9.02 -2.65 12.14
N ASP A 87 -10.22 -2.40 12.69
CA ASP A 87 -11.39 -3.26 12.63
C ASP A 87 -12.28 -3.01 11.39
N ARG A 88 -11.89 -2.10 10.50
CA ARG A 88 -12.66 -1.74 9.31
C ARG A 88 -12.02 -2.30 8.06
N SER A 89 -12.86 -2.78 7.15
CA SER A 89 -12.48 -3.11 5.78
C SER A 89 -13.30 -2.26 4.81
N LYS A 90 -12.71 -1.99 3.65
CA LYS A 90 -13.33 -1.37 2.48
C LYS A 90 -12.84 -2.10 1.24
N ASP A 91 -13.64 -2.08 0.20
CA ASP A 91 -13.36 -2.67 -1.12
C ASP A 91 -12.18 -2.00 -1.84
N PHE A 92 -11.84 -0.77 -1.46
CA PHE A 92 -10.70 -0.02 -1.97
C PHE A 92 -9.44 -0.09 -1.09
N ILE A 93 -9.39 -1.00 -0.11
CA ILE A 93 -8.25 -1.19 0.79
C ILE A 93 -7.72 -2.63 0.67
N GLY A 94 -6.42 -2.74 0.39
CA GLY A 94 -5.65 -3.97 0.37
C GLY A 94 -4.43 -3.90 1.30
N PHE A 95 -3.41 -4.68 0.99
CA PHE A 95 -2.15 -4.73 1.71
C PHE A 95 -1.05 -5.31 0.83
N ARG A 96 0.21 -5.05 1.22
CA ARG A 96 1.40 -5.64 0.62
C ARG A 96 2.26 -6.25 1.70
N PHE A 97 3.01 -7.28 1.34
CA PHE A 97 3.97 -7.91 2.24
C PHE A 97 5.34 -7.25 2.11
N SER A 98 5.99 -7.06 3.24
CA SER A 98 7.42 -6.75 3.34
C SER A 98 8.13 -7.95 3.98
N LEU A 99 9.36 -8.19 3.56
CA LEU A 99 10.22 -9.22 4.14
C LEU A 99 11.48 -8.55 4.68
N VAL A 100 11.75 -8.75 5.98
CA VAL A 100 13.02 -8.35 6.58
C VAL A 100 14.06 -9.39 6.22
N ILE A 101 15.09 -8.97 5.50
CA ILE A 101 16.23 -9.81 5.16
C ILE A 101 17.32 -9.55 6.21
N ALA A 102 17.44 -10.43 7.20
CA ALA A 102 18.56 -10.40 8.12
C ALA A 102 19.84 -10.73 7.35
N ARG A 103 20.80 -9.80 7.34
CA ARG A 103 22.16 -10.11 6.88
C ARG A 103 22.90 -10.80 8.02
N SER A 104 23.35 -12.03 7.80
CA SER A 104 24.28 -12.70 8.70
C SER A 104 25.52 -11.82 8.84
N ALA A 105 25.85 -11.43 10.06
CA ALA A 105 27.13 -10.81 10.33
C ALA A 105 28.21 -11.84 9.98
N ALA A 106 29.05 -11.54 9.01
CA ALA A 106 30.28 -12.29 8.82
C ALA A 106 31.09 -12.13 10.11
N LEU A 107 31.31 -13.24 10.83
CA LEU A 107 32.27 -13.31 11.92
C LEU A 107 33.61 -12.82 11.36
N GLN A 108 34.04 -11.64 11.78
CA GLN A 108 35.42 -11.19 11.59
C GLN A 108 36.27 -12.03 12.56
N THR A 109 37.01 -12.98 12.02
CA THR A 109 38.12 -13.69 12.69
C THR A 109 39.38 -12.84 12.64
#